data_AF-A0A2R6CE17-F1
#
_entry.id   AF-A0A2R6CE17-F1
#
_cell.length_a   1.000
_cell.length_b   1.000
_cell.length_c   1.000
_cell.angle_alpha   90.00
_cell.angle_beta   90.00
_cell.angle_gamma   90.00
#
_symmetry.space_group_name_H-M   'P 1'
#
loop_
_entity.id
_entity.type
_entity.pdbx_description
1 polymer ?
#
loop_
_entity_poly.entity_id
_entity_poly.type
_entity_poly.pdbx_seq_one_letter_code
_entity_poly.pdbx_strand_id
1 'polypeptide(L)'
;MFFDPRPKEKKEDLFDRERELERFSDALAYSPLILILGARRMGKTSLMNVALKESCQPYVMIDLRGLPYNPSRADLLRRFEAGFKKAGKN
;
A
#
# COMPACT_ATOMS: atom_id res chain seq x y z
N MET A 1 -4.58 -2.05 16.50
CA MET A 1 -5.22 -1.09 17.43
C MET A 1 -5.46 0.23 16.71
N PHE A 2 -6.65 0.80 16.91
CA PHE A 2 -7.11 2.05 16.29
C PHE A 2 -6.13 3.23 16.42
N PHE A 3 -5.53 3.44 17.59
CA PHE A 3 -4.59 4.55 17.84
C PHE A 3 -3.11 4.24 17.60
N ASP A 4 -2.78 3.07 17.04
CA ASP A 4 -1.39 2.77 16.64
C ASP A 4 -0.90 3.80 15.58
N PRO A 5 0.24 4.48 15.79
CA PRO A 5 0.74 5.48 14.85
C PRO A 5 1.24 4.87 13.51
N ARG A 6 1.43 3.56 13.44
CA ARG A 6 1.87 2.87 12.22
C ARG A 6 0.71 2.73 11.22
N PRO A 7 1.01 2.58 9.91
CA PRO A 7 0.00 2.24 8.92
C PRO A 7 -0.80 1.01 9.33
N LYS A 8 -2.12 1.05 9.16
CA LYS A 8 -3.01 -0.06 9.52
C LYS A 8 -2.88 -1.18 8.51
N GLU A 9 -3.15 -2.39 8.97
CA GLU A 9 -3.15 -3.58 8.12
C GLU A 9 -4.41 -4.43 8.28
N LYS A 10 -5.35 -4.01 9.11
CA LYS A 10 -6.63 -4.70 9.31
C LYS A 10 -7.76 -3.71 9.16
N LYS A 11 -8.88 -4.16 8.56
CA LYS A 11 -10.07 -3.33 8.37
C LYS A 11 -10.62 -2.79 9.69
N GLU A 12 -10.68 -3.61 10.73
CA GLU A 12 -11.12 -3.25 12.09
C GLU A 12 -10.32 -2.09 12.73
N ASP A 13 -9.09 -1.85 12.26
CA ASP A 13 -8.23 -0.77 12.76
C ASP A 13 -8.30 0.50 11.88
N LEU A 14 -9.01 0.47 10.75
CA LEU A 14 -9.09 1.55 9.76
C LEU A 14 -10.43 2.30 9.86
N PHE A 15 -10.39 3.49 10.46
CA PHE A 15 -11.59 4.32 10.66
C PHE A 15 -12.13 4.93 9.36
N ASP A 16 -13.42 4.74 9.10
CA ASP A 16 -14.24 5.52 8.15
C ASP A 16 -13.61 5.61 6.74
N ARG A 17 -13.37 4.44 6.14
CA ARG A 17 -12.74 4.29 4.81
C ARG A 17 -13.42 3.24 3.94
N GLU A 18 -14.62 2.82 4.31
CA GLU A 18 -15.39 1.76 3.65
C GLU A 18 -15.61 2.07 2.18
N ARG A 19 -15.95 3.32 1.87
CA ARG A 19 -16.20 3.77 0.49
C ARG A 19 -14.93 3.75 -0.37
N GLU A 20 -13.79 4.15 0.18
CA GLU A 20 -12.52 4.08 -0.55
C GLU A 20 -12.03 2.64 -0.75
N LEU A 21 -12.28 1.76 0.22
CA LEU A 21 -11.99 0.33 0.09
C LEU A 21 -12.83 -0.31 -1.02
N GLU A 22 -14.14 -0.04 -1.05
CA GLU A 22 -15.05 -0.51 -2.09
C GLU A 22 -14.60 -0.03 -3.48
N ARG A 23 -14.36 1.28 -3.63
CA ARG A 23 -13.85 1.85 -4.89
C ARG A 23 -12.52 1.26 -5.34
N PHE A 24 -11.62 0.95 -4.40
CA PHE A 24 -10.36 0.29 -4.74
C PHE A 24 -10.62 -1.13 -5.24
N SER A 25 -11.46 -1.89 -4.53
CA SER A 25 -11.84 -3.26 -4.90
C SER A 25 -12.47 -3.33 -6.28
N ASP A 26 -13.43 -2.46 -6.58
CA ASP A 26 -14.09 -2.41 -7.88
C ASP A 26 -13.09 -2.07 -8.99
N ALA A 27 -12.22 -1.08 -8.74
CA ALA A 27 -11.22 -0.63 -9.71
C ALA A 27 -10.18 -1.70 -10.03
N LEU A 28 -9.89 -2.65 -9.12
CA LEU A 28 -8.96 -3.75 -9.41
C LEU A 28 -9.41 -4.62 -10.58
N ALA A 29 -10.72 -4.72 -10.84
CA ALA A 29 -11.25 -5.58 -11.90
C ALA A 29 -11.08 -5.00 -13.31
N TYR A 30 -10.91 -3.68 -13.46
CA TYR A 30 -10.92 -3.03 -14.77
C TYR A 30 -9.85 -1.95 -14.97
N SER A 31 -9.23 -1.44 -13.91
CA SER A 31 -8.25 -0.36 -14.02
C SER A 31 -6.82 -0.88 -13.96
N PRO A 32 -5.99 -0.64 -14.98
CA PRO A 32 -4.57 -1.00 -14.95
C PRO A 32 -3.74 -0.09 -14.02
N LEU A 33 -4.29 1.05 -13.60
CA LEU A 33 -3.62 2.00 -12.72
C LEU A 33 -4.62 2.60 -11.72
N ILE A 34 -4.29 2.52 -10.44
CA ILE A 34 -5.08 3.12 -9.35
C ILE A 34 -4.19 4.12 -8.61
N LEU A 35 -4.66 5.36 -8.49
CA LEU A 35 -3.96 6.42 -7.76
C LEU A 35 -4.66 6.69 -6.42
N ILE A 36 -3.94 6.49 -5.31
CA ILE A 36 -4.41 6.85 -3.97
C ILE A 36 -3.80 8.21 -3.60
N LEU A 37 -4.61 9.26 -3.67
CA LEU A 37 -4.18 10.66 -3.49
C LEU A 37 -4.57 11.22 -2.12
N GLY A 38 -3.93 12.32 -1.72
CA GLY A 38 -4.23 13.05 -0.49
C GLY A 38 -2.99 13.55 0.26
N ALA A 39 -3.17 14.40 1.27
CA ALA A 39 -2.07 14.99 2.03
C ALA A 39 -1.26 13.96 2.85
N ARG A 40 -0.05 14.34 3.29
CA ARG A 40 0.81 13.49 4.14
C ARG A 40 0.06 13.16 5.44
N ARG A 41 0.16 11.90 5.89
CA ARG A 41 -0.51 11.37 7.10
C ARG A 41 -2.04 11.24 7.03
N MET A 42 -2.66 11.33 5.85
CA MET A 42 -4.10 11.05 5.66
C MET A 42 -4.45 9.54 5.58
N GLY A 43 -3.56 8.64 6.00
CA GLY A 43 -3.86 7.20 6.02
C GLY A 43 -3.76 6.47 4.67
N LYS A 44 -3.20 7.06 3.62
CA LYS A 44 -3.05 6.43 2.29
C LYS A 44 -2.40 5.04 2.32
N THR A 45 -1.29 4.89 3.05
CA THR A 45 -0.62 3.59 3.21
C THR A 45 -1.50 2.59 3.95
N SER A 46 -2.24 3.04 4.98
CA SER A 46 -3.19 2.18 5.71
C SER A 46 -4.30 1.67 4.80
N LEU A 47 -4.91 2.56 4.00
CA LEU A 47 -5.94 2.19 3.03
C LEU A 47 -5.41 1.15 2.03
N MET A 48 -4.25 1.41 1.42
CA MET A 48 -3.62 0.49 0.46
C MET A 48 -3.34 -0.89 1.09
N ASN A 49 -2.77 -0.91 2.30
CA ASN A 49 -2.45 -2.16 3.00
C ASN A 49 -3.70 -3.00 3.28
N VAL A 50 -4.75 -2.36 3.78
CA VAL A 50 -6.02 -3.04 4.06
C VAL A 50 -6.64 -3.52 2.75
N ALA A 51 -6.75 -2.65 1.74
CA ALA A 51 -7.36 -3.02 0.45
C ALA A 51 -6.66 -4.20 -0.24
N LEU A 52 -5.31 -4.21 -0.23
CA LEU A 52 -4.53 -5.31 -0.82
C LEU A 52 -4.65 -6.62 -0.03
N LYS A 53 -4.80 -6.56 1.30
CA LYS A 53 -5.04 -7.77 2.11
C LYS A 53 -6.45 -8.32 1.89
N GLU A 54 -7.46 -7.45 1.87
CA GLU A 54 -8.85 -7.85 1.69
C GLU A 54 -9.13 -8.34 0.26
N SER A 55 -8.35 -7.92 -0.75
CA SER A 55 -8.53 -8.38 -2.13
C SER A 55 -8.11 -9.84 -2.36
N CYS A 56 -7.38 -10.44 -1.42
CA CYS A 56 -6.81 -11.79 -1.53
C CYS A 56 -6.00 -12.04 -2.82
N GLN A 57 -5.49 -10.98 -3.47
CA GLN A 57 -4.66 -11.07 -4.66
C GLN A 57 -3.17 -11.11 -4.27
N PRO A 58 -2.32 -11.82 -5.02
CA PRO A 58 -0.88 -11.72 -4.83
C PRO A 58 -0.40 -10.30 -5.20
N TYR A 59 0.41 -9.70 -4.33
CA TYR A 59 0.98 -8.37 -4.57
C TYR A 59 2.41 -8.25 -4.08
N VAL A 60 3.13 -7.31 -4.68
CA VAL A 60 4.47 -6.90 -4.23
C VAL A 60 4.40 -5.43 -3.82
N MET A 61 4.72 -5.14 -2.57
CA MET A 61 4.78 -3.76 -2.07
C MET A 61 6.20 -3.22 -2.20
N ILE A 62 6.35 -2.14 -2.96
CA ILE A 62 7.62 -1.44 -3.14
C ILE A 62 7.55 -0.11 -2.39
N ASP A 63 8.21 -0.03 -1.24
CA ASP A 63 8.26 1.19 -0.44
C ASP A 63 9.41 2.10 -0.90
N LEU A 64 9.06 3.15 -1.64
CA LEU A 64 9.99 4.15 -2.15
C LEU A 64 10.26 5.30 -1.17
N ARG A 65 9.69 5.28 0.04
CA ARG A 65 9.94 6.33 1.04
C ARG A 65 11.41 6.36 1.46
N GLY A 66 11.94 7.57 1.63
CA GLY A 66 13.32 7.79 2.06
C GLY A 66 14.38 7.57 0.99
N LEU A 67 13.99 7.40 -0.27
CA LEU A 67 14.92 7.52 -1.39
C LEU A 67 15.38 8.99 -1.56
N PRO A 68 16.60 9.23 -2.08
CA PRO A 68 17.03 10.58 -2.44
C PRO A 68 16.15 11.12 -3.58
N TYR A 69 16.18 12.44 -3.77
CA TYR A 69 15.39 13.10 -4.82
C TYR A 69 15.63 12.51 -6.21
N ASN A 70 16.89 12.17 -6.51
CA ASN A 70 17.28 11.46 -7.74
C ASN A 70 17.87 10.09 -7.38
N PRO A 71 17.04 9.04 -7.22
CA PRO A 71 17.53 7.71 -6.87
C PRO A 71 18.33 7.10 -8.01
N SER A 72 19.42 6.42 -7.66
CA SER A 72 20.15 5.63 -8.64
C SER A 72 19.36 4.37 -9.00
N ARG A 73 19.73 3.74 -10.13
CA ARG A 73 19.20 2.41 -10.49
C ARG A 73 19.44 1.39 -9.38
N ALA A 74 20.60 1.45 -8.71
CA ALA A 74 20.92 0.54 -7.61
C ALA A 74 19.97 0.75 -6.41
N ASP A 75 19.61 1.99 -6.11
CA ASP A 75 18.66 2.29 -5.03
C ASP A 75 17.28 1.72 -5.31
N LEU A 76 16.79 1.89 -6.54
CA LEU A 76 15.52 1.30 -6.97
C LEU A 76 15.57 -0.22 -6.90
N LEU A 77 16.58 -0.85 -7.51
CA LEU A 77 16.72 -2.31 -7.51
C LEU A 77 16.71 -2.91 -6.10
N ARG A 78 17.37 -2.26 -5.13
CA ARG A 78 17.31 -2.67 -3.72
C ARG A 78 15.90 -2.61 -3.13
N ARG A 79 15.08 -1.61 -3.50
CA ARG A 79 13.67 -1.53 -3.07
C ARG A 79 12.82 -2.61 -3.68
N PHE A 80 13.02 -2.91 -4.96
CA PHE A 80 12.35 -4.02 -5.63
C PHE A 80 12.75 -5.35 -4.97
N GLU A 81 14.03 -5.62 -4.78
CA GLU A 81 14.54 -6.84 -4.12
C GLU A 81 13.93 -7.01 -2.72
N ALA A 82 13.91 -5.95 -1.91
CA ALA A 82 13.29 -5.97 -0.59
C ALA A 82 11.77 -6.26 -0.65
N GLY A 83 11.07 -5.70 -1.65
CA GLY A 83 9.65 -5.97 -1.87
C GLY A 83 9.38 -7.44 -2.24
N PHE A 84 10.11 -7.98 -3.22
CA PHE A 84 9.96 -9.38 -3.65
C PHE A 84 10.33 -10.37 -2.55
N LYS A 85 11.40 -10.11 -1.77
CA LYS A 85 11.78 -10.94 -0.61
C LYS A 85 10.70 -11.00 0.46
N LYS A 86 9.89 -9.94 0.62
CA LYS A 86 8.75 -9.94 1.55
C LYS A 86 7.56 -10.69 0.97
N ALA A 87 7.26 -10.49 -0.32
CA ALA A 87 6.14 -11.15 -0.98
C ALA A 87 6.29 -12.68 -0.99
N GLY A 88 7.51 -13.21 -1.18
CA GLY A 88 7.77 -14.65 -1.14
C GLY A 88 7.76 -15.29 0.25
N LYS A 89 7.49 -14.53 1.32
CA LYS A 89 7.38 -15.04 2.70
C LYS A 89 5.94 -15.08 3.23
N ASN A 90 5.00 -14.57 2.45
CA ASN A 90 3.56 -14.54 2.79
C ASN A 90 2.82 -15.70 2.13
#